data_AF-A0A3C1KEW8-F1
#
_entry.id   AF-A0A3C1KEW8-F1
#
_cell.length_a   1.000
_cell.length_b   1.000
_cell.length_c   1.000
_cell.angle_alpha   90.00
_cell.angle_beta   90.00
_cell.angle_gamma   90.00
#
_symmetry.space_group_name_H-M   'P 1'
#
loop_
_entity.id
_entity.type
_entity.pdbx_description
1 polymer ?
#
loop_
_entity_poly.entity_id
_entity_poly.type
_entity_poly.pdbx_seq_one_letter_code
_entity_poly.pdbx_strand_id
1 'polypeptide(L)'
;MVVPDVLTGVWARAADASSFSGAAREFADAGVPVFPCVPGGKRPLTGHGFHDATTDPGQVAVWWRQHPQANIGVPTGVASGVVVVDVDVHGPIDGFDAFGRAHEA
;
A
#
# COMPACT_ATOMS: atom_id res chain seq x y z
N MET A 1 5.47 24.56 -31.65
CA MET A 1 6.25 24.64 -30.40
C MET A 1 5.49 23.87 -29.34
N VAL A 2 5.74 22.57 -29.23
CA VAL A 2 5.12 21.73 -28.19
C VAL A 2 6.01 21.87 -26.96
N VAL A 3 5.47 22.36 -25.85
CA VAL A 3 6.18 22.41 -24.57
C VAL A 3 6.60 20.98 -24.20
N PRO A 4 7.90 20.67 -24.04
CA PRO A 4 8.39 19.34 -23.67
C PRO A 4 7.79 18.78 -22.37
N ASP A 5 7.19 19.66 -21.56
CA ASP A 5 6.79 19.42 -20.19
C ASP A 5 5.49 18.59 -20.07
N VAL A 6 4.54 18.75 -21.00
CA VAL A 6 3.25 18.06 -20.92
C VAL A 6 3.40 16.57 -21.26
N LEU A 7 4.13 16.25 -22.33
CA LEU A 7 4.39 14.86 -22.71
C LEU A 7 5.26 14.16 -21.66
N THR A 8 6.32 14.81 -21.18
CA THR A 8 7.15 14.27 -20.09
C THR A 8 6.32 14.02 -18.83
N GLY A 9 5.42 14.95 -18.48
CA GLY A 9 4.52 14.81 -17.34
C GLY A 9 3.52 13.65 -17.48
N VAL A 10 2.96 13.45 -18.67
CA VAL A 10 2.04 12.32 -18.94
C VAL A 10 2.77 10.98 -18.81
N TRP A 11 3.99 10.88 -19.34
CA TRP A 11 4.78 9.64 -19.28
C TRP A 11 5.27 9.34 -17.86
N ALA A 12 5.67 10.37 -17.10
CA ALA A 12 6.04 10.21 -15.70
C ALA A 12 4.88 9.71 -14.84
N ARG A 13 3.66 10.24 -15.05
CA ARG A 13 2.45 9.76 -14.35
C ARG A 13 2.09 8.33 -14.74
N ALA A 14 2.19 8.00 -16.03
CA ALA A 14 1.92 6.64 -16.51
C ALA A 14 2.95 5.61 -15.99
N ALA A 15 4.22 6.00 -15.85
CA ALA A 15 5.25 5.16 -15.26
C ALA A 15 5.08 4.99 -13.74
N ASP A 16 4.62 6.04 -13.04
CA ASP A 16 4.36 6.01 -11.60
C ASP A 16 3.18 5.10 -11.26
N ALA A 17 2.09 5.13 -12.04
CA ALA A 17 0.87 4.34 -11.81
C ALA A 17 1.09 2.81 -11.73
N SER A 18 2.10 2.27 -12.40
CA SER A 18 2.47 0.85 -12.36
C SER A 18 3.55 0.52 -11.32
N SER A 19 3.95 1.49 -10.50
CA SER A 19 5.02 1.36 -9.51
C SER A 19 4.47 1.33 -8.08
N PHE A 20 5.27 0.83 -7.12
CA PHE A 20 4.89 0.91 -5.70
C PHE A 20 4.71 2.35 -5.22
N SER A 21 5.42 3.32 -5.82
CA SER A 21 5.28 4.75 -5.53
C SER A 21 3.88 5.27 -5.91
N GLY A 22 3.47 5.02 -7.16
CA GLY A 22 2.16 5.47 -7.63
C GLY A 22 1.02 4.77 -6.91
N ALA A 23 1.12 3.46 -6.69
CA ALA A 23 0.11 2.74 -5.91
C ALA A 23 0.01 3.25 -4.46
N ALA A 24 1.13 3.53 -3.79
CA ALA A 24 1.12 4.12 -2.45
C ALA A 24 0.48 5.51 -2.45
N ARG A 25 0.72 6.30 -3.51
CA ARG A 25 0.09 7.61 -3.68
C ARG A 25 -1.41 7.50 -3.94
N GLU A 26 -1.87 6.54 -4.74
CA GLU A 26 -3.30 6.33 -4.98
C GLU A 26 -4.04 5.96 -3.69
N PHE A 27 -3.46 5.13 -2.83
CA PHE A 27 -4.02 4.87 -1.50
C PHE A 27 -4.11 6.15 -0.66
N ALA A 28 -3.03 6.92 -0.60
CA ALA A 28 -2.98 8.17 0.16
C ALA A 28 -4.00 9.20 -0.34
N ASP A 29 -4.11 9.37 -1.67
CA ASP A 29 -5.09 10.28 -2.32
C ASP A 29 -6.53 9.80 -2.07
N ALA A 30 -6.76 8.49 -1.86
CA ALA A 30 -8.04 7.92 -1.45
C ALA A 30 -8.32 7.99 0.06
N GLY A 31 -7.42 8.58 0.86
CA GLY A 31 -7.55 8.69 2.30
C GLY A 31 -7.18 7.42 3.08
N VAL A 32 -6.56 6.44 2.42
CA VAL A 32 -6.04 5.23 3.07
C VAL A 32 -4.61 5.49 3.51
N PRO A 33 -4.30 5.48 4.82
CA PRO A 33 -2.94 5.72 5.28
C PRO A 33 -2.02 4.57 4.89
N VAL A 34 -0.81 4.90 4.44
CA VAL A 34 0.19 3.92 4.02
C VAL A 34 1.52 4.11 4.75
N PHE A 35 2.34 3.06 4.79
CA PHE A 35 3.72 3.11 5.25
C PHE A 35 4.61 2.15 4.44
N PRO A 36 5.91 2.46 4.25
CA PRO A 36 6.83 1.58 3.53
C PRO A 36 7.26 0.38 4.38
N CYS A 37 7.37 -0.77 3.74
CA CYS A 37 7.90 -2.01 4.30
C CYS A 37 9.15 -2.49 3.56
N VAL A 38 9.99 -3.28 4.23
CA VAL A 38 11.17 -3.91 3.64
C VAL A 38 10.77 -4.69 2.37
N PRO A 39 11.49 -4.53 1.24
CA PRO A 39 11.20 -5.28 0.02
C PRO A 39 11.18 -6.79 0.28
N GLY A 40 10.12 -7.48 -0.17
CA GLY A 40 9.94 -8.92 0.06
C GLY A 40 9.66 -9.34 1.51
N GLY A 41 9.51 -8.38 2.43
CA GLY A 41 9.22 -8.63 3.84
C GLY A 41 7.96 -7.90 4.33
N LYS A 42 7.63 -8.12 5.60
CA LYS A 42 6.48 -7.50 6.29
C LYS A 42 6.88 -6.45 7.35
N ARG A 43 8.18 -6.14 7.48
CA ARG A 43 8.68 -5.22 8.50
C ARG A 43 8.59 -3.76 8.01
N PRO A 44 8.03 -2.82 8.80
CA PRO A 44 8.06 -1.39 8.46
C PRO A 44 9.48 -0.82 8.33
N LEU A 45 9.64 0.19 7.47
CA LEU A 45 10.86 0.99 7.32
C LEU A 45 10.80 2.32 8.10
N THR A 46 9.66 2.62 8.71
CA THR A 46 9.39 3.82 9.52
C THR A 46 9.93 3.71 10.94
N GLY A 47 10.10 4.84 11.62
CA GLY A 47 10.68 4.92 12.97
C GLY A 47 9.78 4.32 14.06
N HIS A 48 8.47 4.56 13.96
CA HIS A 48 7.47 4.05 14.92
C HIS A 48 6.62 2.92 14.34
N GLY A 49 7.13 2.20 13.34
CA GLY A 49 6.40 1.12 12.69
C GLY A 49 5.15 1.61 11.96
N PHE A 50 4.08 0.80 11.96
CA PHE A 50 2.84 1.14 11.24
C PHE A 50 2.12 2.37 11.80
N HIS A 51 2.48 2.85 12.99
CA HIS A 51 1.88 4.04 13.59
C HIS A 51 2.25 5.34 12.85
N ASP A 52 3.34 5.33 12.08
CA ASP A 52 3.73 6.48 11.24
C ASP A 52 2.93 6.54 9.92
N ALA A 53 2.02 5.59 9.65
CA ALA A 53 1.26 5.55 8.42
C ALA A 53 0.53 6.88 8.14
N THR A 54 0.58 7.35 6.90
CA THR A 54 0.10 8.68 6.53
C THR A 54 -0.64 8.68 5.21
N THR A 55 -1.53 9.66 5.04
CA THR A 55 -2.18 10.01 3.78
C THR A 55 -1.55 11.22 3.12
N ASP A 56 -0.48 11.81 3.69
CA ASP A 56 0.22 12.95 3.09
C ASP A 56 1.01 12.52 1.84
N PRO A 57 0.63 12.95 0.62
CA PRO A 57 1.33 12.57 -0.60
C PRO A 57 2.78 13.07 -0.63
N GLY A 58 3.11 14.13 0.11
CA GLY A 58 4.48 14.63 0.25
C GLY A 58 5.37 13.62 0.96
N GLN A 59 4.94 13.15 2.14
CA GLN A 59 5.65 12.13 2.90
C GLN A 59 5.74 10.79 2.16
N VAL A 60 4.67 10.37 1.48
CA VAL A 60 4.67 9.16 0.64
C VAL A 60 5.73 9.27 -0.47
N ALA A 61 5.78 10.40 -1.17
CA ALA A 61 6.77 10.63 -2.22
C ALA A 61 8.22 10.63 -1.68
N VAL A 62 8.43 11.10 -0.45
CA VAL A 62 9.76 11.05 0.20
C VAL A 62 10.15 9.59 0.49
N TRP A 63 9.27 8.80 1.09
CA TRP A 63 9.57 7.41 1.41
C TRP A 63 9.88 6.56 0.19
N TRP A 64 9.08 6.66 -0.87
CA TRP A 64 9.32 5.85 -2.09
C TRP A 64 10.46 6.39 -2.96
N ARG A 65 10.88 7.65 -2.79
CA ARG A 65 12.15 8.14 -3.36
C ARG A 65 13.36 7.53 -2.64
N GLN A 66 13.28 7.35 -1.32
CA GLN A 66 14.35 6.75 -0.50
C GLN A 66 14.39 5.23 -0.66
N HIS A 67 13.22 4.59 -0.82
CA HIS A 67 13.08 3.15 -0.91
C HIS A 67 12.17 2.76 -2.10
N PRO A 68 12.65 2.85 -3.36
CA PRO A 68 11.82 2.63 -4.55
C PRO A 68 11.21 1.23 -4.67
N GLN A 69 11.77 0.25 -3.97
CA GLN A 69 11.34 -1.15 -3.97
C GLN A 69 10.54 -1.52 -2.72
N ALA A 70 10.22 -0.55 -1.85
CA ALA A 70 9.49 -0.81 -0.61
C ALA A 70 8.10 -1.39 -0.91
N ASN A 71 7.75 -2.45 -0.19
CA ASN A 71 6.39 -2.96 -0.14
C ASN A 71 5.48 -1.89 0.49
N ILE A 72 4.20 -1.87 0.11
CA ILE A 72 3.19 -0.97 0.69
C ILE A 72 2.55 -1.68 1.89
N GLY A 73 2.54 -1.03 3.04
CA GLY A 73 1.75 -1.44 4.21
C GLY A 73 0.58 -0.48 4.43
N VAL A 74 -0.54 -1.02 4.91
CA VAL A 74 -1.73 -0.28 5.36
C VAL A 74 -2.03 -0.71 6.80
N PRO A 75 -2.17 0.21 7.77
CA PRO A 75 -2.52 -0.16 9.14
C PRO A 75 -3.99 -0.61 9.15
N THR A 76 -4.30 -1.72 9.80
CA THR A 76 -5.70 -2.15 9.97
C THR A 76 -6.37 -1.41 11.13
N GLY A 77 -7.69 -1.58 11.26
CA GLY A 77 -8.50 -0.98 12.32
C GLY A 77 -8.86 0.48 12.02
N VAL A 78 -9.08 1.25 13.09
CA VAL A 78 -9.63 2.62 13.01
C VAL A 78 -8.81 3.55 12.12
N ALA A 79 -7.49 3.36 12.04
CA ALA A 79 -6.62 4.22 11.23
C ALA A 79 -6.98 4.22 9.74
N SER A 80 -7.35 3.06 9.18
CA SER A 80 -7.75 2.92 7.77
C SER A 80 -9.25 2.67 7.58
N GLY A 81 -9.97 2.37 8.67
CA GLY A 81 -11.36 1.92 8.61
C GLY A 81 -11.52 0.49 8.07
N VAL A 82 -10.44 -0.29 7.94
CA VAL A 82 -10.50 -1.65 7.38
C VAL A 82 -10.24 -2.73 8.43
N VAL A 83 -10.98 -3.83 8.32
CA VAL A 83 -10.70 -5.10 9.00
C VAL A 83 -10.27 -6.10 7.93
N VAL A 84 -9.23 -6.88 8.21
CA VAL A 84 -8.69 -7.88 7.29
C VAL A 84 -8.82 -9.25 7.92
N VAL A 85 -9.33 -10.20 7.13
CA VAL A 85 -9.33 -11.63 7.46
C VAL A 85 -8.40 -12.31 6.48
N ASP A 86 -7.31 -12.88 6.99
CA ASP A 86 -6.35 -13.66 6.19
C ASP A 86 -6.87 -15.09 6.11
N VAL A 87 -7.32 -15.51 4.92
CA VAL A 87 -7.93 -16.83 4.69
C VAL A 87 -6.91 -17.72 4.01
N ASP A 88 -6.20 -18.50 4.81
CA ASP A 88 -5.15 -19.40 4.34
C ASP A 88 -5.67 -20.80 3.99
N VAL A 89 -5.06 -21.42 2.98
CA VAL A 89 -5.18 -22.86 2.70
C VAL A 89 -3.87 -23.54 3.11
N HIS A 90 -3.92 -24.45 4.08
CA HIS A 90 -2.73 -25.11 4.63
C HIS A 90 -2.84 -26.64 4.56
N GLY A 91 -2.23 -27.23 3.52
CA GLY A 91 -2.29 -28.67 3.28
C GLY A 91 -3.74 -29.12 3.02
N PRO A 92 -4.29 -30.06 3.80
CA PRO A 92 -5.67 -30.51 3.64
C PRO A 92 -6.71 -29.56 4.26
N ILE A 93 -6.30 -28.50 4.96
CA ILE A 93 -7.21 -27.57 5.64
C ILE A 93 -7.50 -26.39 4.71
N ASP A 94 -8.76 -26.24 4.32
CA ASP A 94 -9.25 -25.09 3.56
C ASP A 94 -9.84 -24.03 4.51
N GLY A 95 -9.16 -22.87 4.60
CA GLY A 95 -9.62 -21.75 5.40
C GLY A 95 -10.93 -21.13 4.91
N PHE A 96 -11.28 -21.28 3.63
CA PHE A 96 -12.53 -20.74 3.08
C PHE A 96 -13.76 -21.45 3.68
N ASP A 97 -13.67 -22.76 3.93
CA ASP A 97 -14.74 -23.50 4.60
C ASP A 97 -14.96 -22.97 6.03
N ALA A 98 -13.87 -22.66 6.75
CA ALA A 98 -13.94 -22.10 8.08
C ALA A 98 -14.52 -20.68 8.08
N PHE A 99 -14.09 -19.85 7.12
CA PHE A 99 -14.64 -18.50 6.95
C PHE A 99 -16.13 -18.51 6.60
N GLY A 100 -16.56 -19.44 5.73
CA GLY A 100 -17.98 -19.62 5.39
C GLY A 100 -18.84 -19.91 6.62
N ARG A 101 -18.43 -20.88 7.46
CA ARG A 101 -19.16 -21.19 8.71
C ARG A 101 -19.21 -20.01 9.67
N ALA A 102 -18.14 -19.21 9.77
CA ALA A 102 -18.10 -18.03 10.62
C ALA A 102 -19.01 -16.89 10.11
N HIS A 103 -19.21 -16.80 8.79
CA HIS A 103 -20.07 -15.80 8.17
C HIS A 103 -21.57 -16.12 8.33
N GLU A 104 -21.92 -17.40 8.41
CA GLU A 104 -23.31 -17.87 8.52
C GLU A 104 -23.83 -17.98 9.98
N ALA A 105 -22.95 -17.83 10.97
CA ALA A 105 -23.25 -17.95 12.41
C ALA A 105 -23.86 -16.66 12.99
#